data_AF-A0A2D4I5C5-F1
#
_entry.id   AF-A0A2D4I5C5-F1
#
_cell.length_a   1.000
_cell.length_b   1.000
_cell.length_c   1.000
_cell.angle_alpha   90.00
_cell.angle_beta   90.00
_cell.angle_gamma   90.00
#
_symmetry.space_group_name_H-M   'P 1'
#
loop_
_entity.id
_entity.type
_entity.pdbx_description
1 polymer ?
#
loop_
_entity_poly.entity_id
_entity_poly.type
_entity_poly.pdbx_seq_one_letter_code
_entity_poly.pdbx_strand_id
1 'polypeptide(L)'
;SLASVANVLMFLQDGPDQGLAPNTLRRQVVALSSVLSWDNYLTLSKHPSVRRFLKGASNLRSPVVHRYPTWDLPKVLKALTGSLFESLRSVTLQFKMVFLVAITLARRMSELAALSVRQDL
;
A
#
# COMPACT_ATOMS: atom_id res chain seq x y z
N SER A 1 0.75 -13.02 -27.83
CA SER A 1 0.22 -11.95 -28.70
C SER A 1 1.04 -10.70 -28.45
N LEU A 2 1.47 -10.00 -29.50
CA LEU A 2 2.17 -8.73 -29.34
C LEU A 2 1.13 -7.69 -28.92
N ALA A 3 1.20 -7.19 -27.69
CA ALA A 3 0.28 -6.15 -27.22
C ALA A 3 0.79 -4.79 -27.72
N SER A 4 -0.09 -3.98 -28.32
CA SER A 4 0.25 -2.61 -28.68
C SER A 4 0.08 -1.67 -27.49
N VAL A 5 0.80 -0.55 -27.49
CA VAL A 5 0.64 0.48 -26.43
C VAL A 5 -0.79 1.02 -26.39
N ALA A 6 -1.46 1.09 -27.54
CA ALA A 6 -2.86 1.50 -27.61
C ALA A 6 -3.78 0.57 -26.80
N ASN A 7 -3.56 -0.75 -26.90
CA ASN A 7 -4.35 -1.73 -26.14
C ASN A 7 -4.13 -1.58 -24.63
N VAL A 8 -2.89 -1.31 -24.20
CA VAL A 8 -2.58 -1.04 -22.79
C VAL A 8 -3.28 0.24 -22.32
N LEU A 9 -3.21 1.32 -23.09
CA LEU A 9 -3.82 2.58 -22.69
C LEU A 9 -5.34 2.47 -22.61
N MET A 10 -5.96 1.74 -23.54
CA MET A 10 -7.39 1.45 -23.52
C MET A 10 -7.77 0.65 -22.25
N PHE A 11 -7.01 -0.40 -21.92
CA PHE A 11 -7.21 -1.15 -20.68
C PHE A 11 -7.04 -0.28 -19.41
N LEU A 12 -6.01 0.59 -19.39
CA LEU A 12 -5.75 1.45 -18.23
C LEU A 12 -6.79 2.55 -18.07
N GLN A 13 -7.50 2.94 -19.13
CA GLN A 13 -8.52 3.99 -19.14
C GLN A 13 -9.73 3.63 -18.26
N ASP A 14 -10.11 2.36 -18.19
CA ASP A 14 -11.18 1.89 -17.31
C ASP A 14 -10.89 2.19 -15.83
N GLY A 15 -9.61 2.26 -15.45
CA GLY A 15 -9.20 2.46 -14.07
C GLY A 15 -9.60 3.83 -13.48
N PRO A 16 -9.20 4.96 -14.09
CA PRO A 16 -9.68 6.29 -13.70
C PRO A 16 -11.20 6.40 -13.62
N ASP A 17 -11.91 5.79 -14.57
CA ASP A 17 -13.38 5.80 -14.65
C ASP A 17 -14.00 5.03 -13.47
N GLN A 18 -13.38 3.92 -13.06
CA GLN A 18 -13.79 3.07 -11.94
C GLN A 18 -13.28 3.52 -10.57
N GLY A 19 -12.68 4.71 -10.43
CA GLY A 19 -12.24 5.12 -9.10
C GLY A 19 -10.83 4.70 -8.71
N LEU A 20 -10.04 4.05 -9.58
CA LEU A 20 -8.76 3.47 -9.18
C LEU A 20 -7.71 4.55 -8.81
N ALA A 21 -6.95 4.25 -7.76
CA ALA A 21 -5.85 5.11 -7.33
C ALA A 21 -4.71 5.08 -8.37
N PRO A 22 -3.96 6.19 -8.56
CA PRO A 22 -2.83 6.23 -9.49
C PRO A 22 -1.77 5.15 -9.23
N ASN A 23 -1.58 4.76 -7.97
CA ASN A 23 -0.65 3.68 -7.60
C ASN A 23 -1.13 2.30 -8.06
N THR A 24 -2.44 2.08 -8.17
CA THR A 24 -3.00 0.84 -8.73
C THR A 24 -2.68 0.74 -10.22
N LEU A 25 -2.85 1.84 -10.97
CA LEU A 25 -2.51 1.90 -12.40
C LEU A 25 -1.01 1.62 -12.63
N ARG A 26 -0.13 2.18 -11.78
CA ARG A 26 1.31 1.89 -11.81
C ARG A 26 1.60 0.39 -11.59
N ARG A 27 0.91 -0.25 -10.65
CA ARG A 27 1.06 -1.70 -10.39
C ARG A 27 0.60 -2.53 -11.58
N GLN A 28 -0.52 -2.18 -12.21
CA GLN A 28 -0.98 -2.85 -13.43
C GLN A 28 0.05 -2.74 -14.55
N VAL A 29 0.64 -1.56 -14.77
CA VAL A 29 1.72 -1.38 -15.76
C VAL A 29 2.93 -2.27 -15.48
N VAL A 30 3.34 -2.40 -14.22
CA VAL A 30 4.46 -3.28 -13.84
C VAL A 30 4.11 -4.75 -14.09
N ALA A 31 2.91 -5.18 -13.68
CA ALA A 31 2.44 -6.56 -13.91
C ALA A 31 2.32 -6.89 -15.40
N LEU A 32 1.81 -5.96 -16.21
CA LEU A 32 1.75 -6.11 -17.67
C LEU A 32 3.16 -6.18 -18.27
N SER A 33 4.12 -5.42 -17.73
CA SER A 33 5.51 -5.46 -18.19
C SER A 33 6.23 -6.78 -17.90
N SER A 34 5.76 -7.60 -16.95
CA SER A 34 6.35 -8.92 -16.67
C SER A 34 5.77 -10.04 -17.53
N VAL A 35 4.59 -9.84 -18.12
CA VAL A 35 3.88 -10.86 -18.89
C VAL A 35 3.95 -10.60 -20.40
N LEU A 36 3.97 -9.33 -20.81
CA LEU A 36 3.94 -8.94 -22.21
C LEU A 36 5.35 -8.66 -22.75
N SER A 37 5.67 -9.26 -23.89
CA SER A 37 6.83 -8.86 -24.69
C SER A 37 6.57 -7.53 -25.37
N TRP A 38 7.48 -6.57 -25.21
CA TRP A 38 7.39 -5.24 -25.78
C TRP A 38 8.46 -5.01 -26.83
N ASP A 39 8.04 -4.59 -28.03
CA ASP A 39 8.97 -4.17 -29.06
C ASP A 39 9.66 -2.86 -28.66
N ASN A 40 10.97 -2.80 -28.88
CA ASN A 40 11.84 -1.63 -28.75
C ASN A 40 11.99 -1.00 -27.34
N TYR A 41 11.27 -1.45 -26.32
CA TYR A 41 11.40 -0.94 -24.95
C TYR A 41 11.67 -2.06 -23.93
N LEU A 42 12.72 -1.89 -23.12
CA LEU A 42 13.04 -2.78 -22.00
C LEU A 42 11.90 -2.93 -20.98
N THR A 43 11.03 -1.92 -20.84
CA THR A 43 9.93 -1.89 -19.85
C THR A 43 8.80 -0.97 -20.31
N LEU A 44 7.55 -1.42 -20.12
CA LEU A 44 6.34 -0.68 -20.50
C LEU A 44 6.23 0.69 -19.83
N SER A 45 6.74 0.81 -18.60
CA SER A 45 6.75 2.06 -17.82
C SER A 45 7.60 3.16 -18.44
N LYS A 46 8.59 2.82 -19.29
CA LYS A 46 9.45 3.78 -19.98
C LYS A 46 8.81 4.32 -21.26
N HIS A 47 7.74 3.71 -21.75
CA HIS A 47 7.05 4.18 -22.95
C HIS A 47 6.46 5.58 -22.71
N PRO A 48 6.73 6.58 -23.58
CA PRO A 48 6.34 7.98 -23.35
C PRO A 48 4.83 8.16 -23.17
N SER A 49 4.00 7.43 -23.92
CA SER A 49 2.54 7.51 -23.80
C SER A 49 2.03 6.96 -22.48
N VAL A 50 2.60 5.85 -21.98
CA VAL A 50 2.24 5.28 -20.67
C VAL A 50 2.66 6.23 -19.55
N ARG A 51 3.85 6.83 -19.65
CA ARG A 51 4.33 7.82 -18.68
C ARG A 51 3.44 9.06 -18.64
N ARG A 52 3.03 9.59 -19.80
CA ARG A 52 2.09 10.73 -19.88
C ARG A 52 0.73 10.37 -19.32
N PHE A 53 0.20 9.19 -19.63
CA PHE A 53 -1.07 8.70 -19.10
C PHE A 53 -1.06 8.61 -17.57
N LEU A 54 -0.05 7.94 -16.98
CA LEU A 54 0.08 7.83 -15.52
C LEU A 54 0.24 9.19 -14.83
N LYS A 55 0.92 10.14 -15.49
CA LYS A 55 1.01 11.53 -15.00
C LYS A 55 -0.35 12.21 -15.04
N GLY A 56 -1.11 12.07 -16.13
CA GLY A 56 -2.48 12.57 -16.25
C GLY A 56 -3.39 12.01 -15.16
N ALA A 57 -3.40 10.69 -14.97
CA ALA A 57 -4.16 10.04 -13.92
C ALA A 57 -3.76 10.52 -12.50
N SER A 58 -2.48 10.76 -12.24
CA SER A 58 -2.01 11.31 -10.96
C SER A 58 -2.43 12.76 -10.74
N ASN A 59 -2.49 13.56 -11.81
CA ASN A 59 -2.92 14.95 -11.72
C ASN A 59 -4.43 15.05 -11.48
N LEU A 60 -5.23 14.20 -12.15
CA LEU A 60 -6.67 14.10 -11.92
C LEU A 60 -7.00 13.66 -10.49
N ARG A 61 -6.16 12.81 -9.90
CA ARG A 61 -6.29 12.31 -8.53
C ARG A 61 -5.03 12.60 -7.74
N SER A 62 -4.79 13.89 -7.49
CA SER A 62 -3.67 14.31 -6.65
C SER A 62 -3.78 13.62 -5.28
N PRO A 63 -2.71 12.93 -4.83
CA PRO A 63 -2.76 12.23 -3.55
C PRO A 63 -3.03 13.25 -2.44
N VAL A 64 -4.09 13.00 -1.67
CA VAL A 64 -4.37 13.78 -0.46
C VAL A 64 -3.26 13.47 0.54
N VAL A 65 -2.30 14.39 0.66
CA VAL A 65 -1.23 14.29 1.66
C VAL A 65 -1.86 14.48 3.03
N HIS A 66 -2.18 13.37 3.69
CA HIS A 66 -2.56 13.39 5.10
C HIS A 66 -1.30 13.71 5.91
N ARG A 67 -1.13 14.99 6.21
CA ARG A 67 -0.14 15.42 7.20
C ARG A 67 -0.70 15.04 8.56
N TYR A 68 -0.28 13.89 9.07
CA TYR A 68 -0.54 13.55 10.45
C TYR A 68 0.23 14.53 11.34
N PRO A 69 -0.38 15.05 12.41
CA PRO A 69 0.36 15.84 13.37
C PRO A 69 1.53 15.02 13.92
N THR A 70 2.67 15.67 14.18
CA THR A 70 3.80 15.04 14.86
C THR A 70 3.30 14.39 16.15
N TRP A 71 3.66 13.12 16.34
CA TRP A 71 3.18 12.30 17.45
C TRP A 71 3.54 12.94 18.79
N ASP A 72 2.54 13.40 19.53
CA ASP A 72 2.70 13.90 20.89
C ASP A 72 2.67 12.69 21.84
N LEU A 73 3.87 12.22 22.21
CA LEU A 73 4.06 11.04 23.06
C LEU A 73 3.28 11.14 24.39
N PRO A 74 3.36 12.24 25.16
CA PRO A 74 2.50 12.45 26.32
C PRO A 74 1.00 12.30 26.03
N LYS A 75 0.50 12.91 24.95
CA LYS A 75 -0.92 12.83 24.57
C LYS A 75 -1.36 11.42 24.20
N VAL A 76 -0.52 10.69 23.48
CA VAL A 76 -0.80 9.30 23.09
C VAL A 76 -0.74 8.38 24.29
N LEU A 77 0.26 8.51 25.15
CA LEU A 77 0.34 7.71 26.38
C LEU A 77 -0.87 7.99 27.29
N LYS A 78 -1.30 9.26 27.40
CA LYS A 78 -2.53 9.61 28.13
C LYS A 78 -3.79 9.02 27.51
N ALA A 79 -3.87 8.97 26.17
CA ALA A 79 -4.99 8.34 25.48
C ALA A 79 -5.01 6.81 25.66
N LEU A 80 -3.84 6.16 25.58
CA LEU A 80 -3.68 4.72 25.82
C LEU A 80 -3.95 4.31 27.27
N THR A 81 -3.65 5.20 28.23
CA THR A 81 -3.89 4.98 29.67
C THR A 81 -5.24 5.51 30.17
N GLY A 82 -5.98 6.24 29.32
CA GLY A 82 -7.31 6.78 29.63
C GLY A 82 -8.45 5.75 29.51
N SER A 83 -9.64 6.12 30.01
CA SER A 83 -10.83 5.24 30.05
C SER A 83 -11.41 4.85 28.68
N LEU A 84 -10.93 5.45 27.58
CA LEU A 84 -11.36 5.13 26.21
C LEU A 84 -11.00 3.71 25.76
N PHE A 85 -10.17 2.99 26.54
CA PHE A 85 -9.87 1.57 26.35
C PHE A 85 -10.48 0.67 27.43
N GLU A 86 -11.74 0.93 27.84
CA GLU A 86 -12.51 -0.02 28.66
C GLU A 86 -12.51 -1.45 28.09
N SER A 87 -12.41 -1.59 26.75
CA SER A 87 -12.27 -2.90 26.10
C SER A 87 -10.98 -3.64 26.50
N LEU A 88 -9.86 -2.97 26.79
CA LEU A 88 -8.62 -3.65 27.21
C LEU A 88 -8.77 -4.32 28.57
N ARG A 89 -9.72 -3.93 29.42
CA ARG A 89 -9.96 -4.65 30.68
C ARG A 89 -10.68 -5.99 30.43
N SER A 90 -11.52 -6.05 29.39
CA SER A 90 -12.31 -7.22 28.99
C SER A 90 -11.63 -8.16 27.98
N VAL A 91 -10.65 -7.65 27.22
CA VAL A 91 -10.01 -8.40 26.14
C VAL A 91 -9.01 -9.41 26.70
N THR A 92 -8.96 -10.61 26.09
CA THR A 92 -8.05 -11.69 26.48
C THR A 92 -6.58 -11.25 26.42
N LEU A 93 -5.75 -11.84 27.28
CA LEU A 93 -4.32 -11.51 27.39
C LEU A 93 -3.58 -11.61 26.05
N GLN A 94 -4.03 -12.50 25.16
CA GLN A 94 -3.45 -12.72 23.83
C GLN A 94 -3.49 -11.47 22.96
N PHE A 95 -4.62 -10.76 22.86
CA PHE A 95 -4.68 -9.54 22.05
C PHE A 95 -3.88 -8.40 22.64
N LYS A 96 -3.73 -8.34 23.96
CA LYS A 96 -2.84 -7.35 24.61
C LYS A 96 -1.39 -7.58 24.22
N MET A 97 -0.96 -8.83 24.26
CA MET A 97 0.40 -9.22 23.84
C MET A 97 0.61 -8.95 22.34
N VAL A 98 -0.33 -9.35 21.47
CA VAL A 98 -0.23 -9.09 20.02
C VAL A 98 -0.21 -7.59 19.73
N PHE A 99 -1.08 -6.80 20.38
CA PHE A 99 -1.08 -5.35 20.22
C PHE A 99 0.24 -4.73 20.68
N LEU A 100 0.73 -5.10 21.87
CA LEU A 100 1.99 -4.60 22.40
C LEU A 100 3.15 -4.95 21.45
N VAL A 101 3.25 -6.20 21.00
CA VAL A 101 4.28 -6.65 20.06
C VAL A 101 4.16 -5.92 18.72
N ALA A 102 2.94 -5.65 18.23
CA ALA A 102 2.73 -4.91 16.99
C ALA A 102 3.23 -3.46 17.09
N ILE A 103 2.93 -2.76 18.20
CA ILE A 103 3.35 -1.37 18.38
C ILE A 103 4.83 -1.22 18.72
N THR A 104 5.44 -2.18 19.42
CA THR A 104 6.86 -2.10 19.79
C THR A 104 7.78 -2.52 18.66
N LEU A 105 7.42 -3.54 17.87
CA LEU A 105 8.24 -3.99 16.74
C LEU A 105 8.03 -3.12 15.50
N ALA A 106 6.89 -2.42 15.38
CA ALA A 106 6.51 -1.65 14.20
C ALA A 106 6.62 -2.46 12.88
N ARG A 107 6.46 -3.79 12.97
CA ARG A 107 6.57 -4.73 11.84
C ARG A 107 5.21 -4.93 11.16
N ARG A 108 5.24 -5.38 9.90
CA ARG A 108 4.01 -5.69 9.14
C ARG A 108 3.28 -6.87 9.76
N MET A 109 1.95 -6.94 9.59
CA MET A 109 1.14 -8.06 10.10
C MET A 109 1.61 -9.44 9.64
N SER A 110 2.11 -9.56 8.40
CA SER A 110 2.67 -10.82 7.89
C SER A 110 3.92 -11.28 8.64
N GLU A 111 4.72 -10.32 9.15
CA GLU A 111 5.93 -10.61 9.92
C GLU A 111 5.59 -10.98 11.36
N LEU A 112 4.56 -10.35 11.93
CA LEU A 112 4.01 -10.71 13.23
C LEU A 112 3.39 -12.12 13.22
N ALA A 113 2.67 -12.47 12.15
CA ALA A 113 2.10 -13.79 11.96
C ALA A 113 3.16 -14.90 11.79
N ALA A 114 4.37 -14.53 11.35
CA ALA A 114 5.49 -15.44 11.20
C ALA A 114 6.33 -15.61 12.47
N LEU A 115 5.99 -14.94 13.58
CA LEU A 115 6.69 -15.10 14.85
C LEU A 115 6.57 -16.53 15.36
N SER A 116 7.70 -17.12 15.70
CA SER A 116 7.83 -18.49 16.16
C SER A 116 8.67 -18.51 17.43
N VAL A 117 8.33 -19.41 18.35
CA VAL A 117 9.05 -19.60 19.64
C VAL A 117 10.24 -20.56 19.47
N ARG A 118 10.52 -21.02 18.24
CA ARG A 118 11.67 -21.89 17.97
C ARG A 118 12.97 -21.14 18.30
N GLN A 119 13.81 -21.72 19.14
CA GLN A 119 15.21 -21.34 19.21
C GLN A 119 15.83 -21.71 17.86
N ASP A 120 16.43 -20.72 17.19
CA ASP A 120 17.26 -20.97 16.02
C ASP A 120 18.38 -21.93 16.46
N LEU A 121 18.35 -23.16 15.94
CA LEU A 121 19.38 -24.19 16.09
C LEU A 121 20.49 -23.97 15.06
#